data_AF-A0A7W1UGC6-F1
#
_entry.id   AF-A0A7W1UGC6-F1
#
_cell.length_a   1.000
_cell.length_b   1.000
_cell.length_c   1.000
_cell.angle_alpha   90.00
_cell.angle_beta   90.00
_cell.angle_gamma   90.00
#
_symmetry.space_group_name_H-M   'P 1'
#
loop_
_entity.id
_entity.type
_entity.pdbx_description
1 polymer ?
#
loop_
_entity_poly.entity_id
_entity_poly.type
_entity_poly.pdbx_seq_one_letter_code
_entity_poly.pdbx_strand_id
1 'polypeptide(L)'
;LVKLTHIKKLTAPDARLLKESYVFLRNLEHKLQMVHEFQTHLFPSKTEEIAKCAVRMGYLKHATVAQAMEIFLNDYRRHTTTVHQLYERILCSSTS
;
A
#
# COMPACT_ATOMS: atom_id res chain seq x y z
N LEU A 1 13.11 -1.23 10.98
CA LEU A 1 13.52 -1.05 9.56
C LEU A 1 15.01 -1.37 9.31
N VAL A 2 15.66 -2.22 10.13
CA VAL A 2 17.15 -2.37 10.13
C VAL A 2 17.64 -3.78 9.71
N LYS A 3 16.78 -4.66 9.17
CA LYS A 3 17.22 -6.01 8.75
C LYS A 3 16.74 -6.38 7.33
N LEU A 4 17.15 -5.62 6.33
CA LEU A 4 17.04 -6.04 4.91
C LEU A 4 18.24 -5.59 4.04
N THR A 5 19.30 -5.04 4.63
CA THR A 5 20.46 -4.50 3.90
C THR A 5 21.50 -5.55 3.46
N HIS A 6 21.28 -6.84 3.72
CA HIS A 6 22.26 -7.89 3.38
C HIS A 6 22.04 -8.59 2.04
N ILE A 7 20.98 -8.27 1.30
CA ILE A 7 20.78 -8.80 -0.06
C ILE A 7 21.17 -7.68 -1.03
N LYS A 8 22.38 -7.75 -1.60
CA LYS A 8 22.92 -6.86 -2.64
C LYS A 8 22.10 -6.93 -3.96
N LYS A 9 20.78 -6.79 -3.92
CA LYS A 9 19.90 -6.85 -5.10
C LYS A 9 18.82 -5.76 -5.15
N LEU A 10 18.85 -4.81 -4.22
CA LEU A 10 17.95 -3.65 -4.28
C LEU A 10 18.73 -2.45 -4.82
N THR A 11 18.37 -1.98 -6.01
CA THR A 11 18.87 -0.69 -6.50
C THR A 11 18.32 0.44 -5.62
N ALA A 12 19.02 1.57 -5.52
CA ALA A 12 18.54 2.71 -4.74
C ALA A 12 17.13 3.21 -5.16
N PRO A 13 16.78 3.23 -6.46
CA PRO A 13 15.41 3.51 -6.91
C PRO A 13 14.38 2.48 -6.40
N ASP A 14 14.69 1.19 -6.49
CA ASP A 14 13.79 0.12 -6.04
C ASP A 14 13.57 0.17 -4.53
N ALA A 15 14.62 0.47 -3.77
CA ALA A 15 14.54 0.65 -2.32
C ALA A 15 13.61 1.81 -1.94
N ARG A 16 13.66 2.92 -2.70
CA ARG A 16 12.77 4.07 -2.51
C ARG A 16 11.32 3.71 -2.82
N LEU A 17 11.06 3.08 -3.96
CA LEU A 17 9.71 2.65 -4.36
C LEU A 17 9.10 1.66 -3.37
N LEU A 18 9.90 0.71 -2.89
CA LEU A 18 9.47 -0.26 -1.88
C LEU A 18 9.16 0.43 -0.56
N LYS A 19 10.00 1.38 -0.14
CA LYS A 19 9.77 2.17 1.08
C LYS A 19 8.49 2.99 1.00
N GLU A 20 8.26 3.69 -0.12
CA GLU A 20 7.04 4.48 -0.33
C GLU A 20 5.79 3.60 -0.31
N SER A 21 5.84 2.46 -0.99
CA SER A 21 4.73 1.49 -1.00
C SER A 21 4.49 0.86 0.37
N TYR A 22 5.55 0.54 1.10
CA TYR A 22 5.46 0.04 2.47
C TYR A 22 4.81 1.08 3.41
N VAL A 23 5.24 2.33 3.35
CA VAL A 23 4.66 3.40 4.19
C VAL A 23 3.18 3.60 3.88
N PHE A 24 2.82 3.61 2.60
CA PHE A 24 1.41 3.72 2.19
C PHE A 24 0.56 2.56 2.73
N LEU A 25 0.99 1.32 2.49
CA LEU A 25 0.26 0.12 2.93
C LEU A 25 0.18 0.02 4.45
N ARG A 26 1.25 0.42 5.17
CA ARG A 26 1.27 0.41 6.64
C ARG A 26 0.34 1.47 7.23
N ASN A 27 0.27 2.64 6.61
CA ASN A 27 -0.69 3.68 7.01
C ASN A 27 -2.12 3.20 6.78
N LEU A 28 -2.40 2.58 5.65
CA LEU A 28 -3.70 1.98 5.37
C LEU A 28 -4.06 0.90 6.41
N GLU A 29 -3.14 -0.03 6.70
CA GLU A 29 -3.33 -1.07 7.72
C GLU A 29 -3.65 -0.48 9.09
N HIS A 30 -2.87 0.50 9.56
CA HIS A 30 -3.13 1.17 10.83
C HIS A 30 -4.51 1.84 10.85
N LYS A 31 -4.92 2.48 9.74
CA LYS A 31 -6.26 3.09 9.64
C LYS A 31 -7.38 2.05 9.65
N LEU A 32 -7.18 0.90 9.00
CA LEU A 32 -8.14 -0.21 9.06
C LEU A 32 -8.23 -0.79 10.47
N GLN A 33 -7.10 -0.97 11.16
CA GLN A 33 -7.05 -1.43 12.56
C GLN A 33 -7.75 -0.47 13.53
N MET A 34 -7.67 0.85 13.30
CA MET A 34 -8.40 1.84 14.11
C MET A 34 -9.92 1.79 13.92
N VAL A 35 -10.40 1.28 12.78
CA VAL A 35 -11.83 1.23 12.44
C VAL A 35 -12.46 -0.10 12.89
N HIS A 36 -11.67 -1.16 12.85
CA HIS A 36 -12.05 -2.49 13.29
C HIS A 36 -11.32 -2.80 14.59
N GLU A 37 -11.92 -2.45 15.75
CA GLU A 37 -11.40 -2.81 17.09
C GLU A 37 -11.30 -4.34 17.29
N PHE A 38 -11.74 -5.16 16.33
CA PHE A 38 -11.58 -6.60 16.34
C PHE A 38 -11.30 -7.16 14.94
N GLN A 39 -10.11 -7.74 14.79
CA GLN A 39 -9.67 -8.74 13.81
C GLN A 39 -10.37 -8.78 12.44
N THR A 40 -9.88 -8.01 11.47
CA THR A 40 -9.93 -8.41 10.06
C THR A 40 -8.71 -7.86 9.31
N HIS A 41 -7.75 -8.74 9.00
CA HIS A 41 -6.64 -8.46 8.08
C HIS A 41 -7.09 -8.36 6.61
N LEU A 42 -8.38 -8.08 6.37
CA LEU A 42 -9.01 -8.13 5.06
C LEU A 42 -9.40 -6.73 4.63
N PHE A 43 -9.00 -6.36 3.41
CA PHE A 43 -9.40 -5.11 2.78
C PHE A 43 -10.94 -5.05 2.68
N PRO A 44 -11.58 -3.94 3.05
CA PRO A 44 -13.03 -3.85 3.05
C PRO A 44 -13.60 -4.00 1.62
N SER A 45 -14.59 -4.88 1.46
CA SER A 45 -15.25 -5.12 0.17
C SER A 45 -16.45 -4.21 -0.09
N LYS A 46 -16.92 -3.48 0.94
CA LYS A 46 -18.05 -2.54 0.83
C LYS A 46 -17.56 -1.16 0.38
N THR A 47 -18.18 -0.63 -0.67
CA THR A 47 -17.89 0.69 -1.25
C THR A 47 -17.87 1.81 -0.21
N GLU A 48 -18.81 1.79 0.74
CA GLU A 48 -18.90 2.81 1.80
C GLU A 48 -17.69 2.80 2.74
N GLU A 49 -17.16 1.61 3.06
CA GLU A 49 -15.98 1.47 3.90
C GLU A 49 -14.70 1.88 3.16
N ILE A 50 -14.63 1.60 1.85
CA ILE A 50 -13.53 2.07 0.99
C ILE A 50 -13.55 3.60 0.90
N ALA A 51 -14.72 4.21 0.73
CA ALA A 51 -14.89 5.66 0.73
C ALA A 51 -14.43 6.29 2.07
N LYS A 52 -14.83 5.71 3.21
CA LYS A 52 -14.37 6.14 4.54
C LYS A 52 -12.84 6.00 4.68
N CYS A 53 -12.24 4.95 4.13
CA CYS A 53 -10.78 4.78 4.10
C CYS A 53 -10.11 5.87 3.27
N ALA A 54 -10.61 6.16 2.07
CA ALA A 54 -10.08 7.22 1.22
C ALA A 54 -10.11 8.60 1.91
N VAL A 55 -11.21 8.92 2.58
CA VAL A 55 -11.34 10.15 3.37
C VAL A 55 -10.30 10.18 4.50
N ARG A 56 -10.17 9.11 5.28
CA ARG A 56 -9.21 9.00 6.39
C ARG A 56 -7.75 9.03 5.95
N MET A 57 -7.47 8.58 4.73
CA MET A 57 -6.16 8.67 4.08
C MET A 57 -5.87 10.07 3.51
N GLY A 58 -6.85 10.98 3.56
CA GLY A 58 -6.67 12.39 3.21
C GLY A 58 -7.01 12.75 1.77
N TYR A 59 -7.65 11.86 1.01
CA TYR A 59 -7.98 12.08 -0.41
C TYR A 59 -9.16 13.04 -0.65
N LEU A 60 -9.90 13.43 0.40
CA LEU A 60 -11.09 14.30 0.26
C LEU A 60 -10.77 15.80 0.09
N LYS A 61 -9.52 16.24 0.25
CA LYS A 61 -9.18 17.67 0.40
C LYS A 61 -9.70 18.59 -0.72
N HIS A 62 -9.79 18.12 -1.97
CA HIS A 62 -10.28 18.88 -3.12
C HIS A 62 -11.13 18.05 -4.08
N ALA A 63 -11.71 16.95 -3.62
CA ALA A 63 -12.41 15.97 -4.46
C ALA A 63 -13.74 15.54 -3.82
N THR A 64 -14.69 15.09 -4.64
CA THR A 64 -15.88 14.40 -4.14
C THR A 64 -15.51 13.06 -3.50
N VAL A 65 -16.38 12.49 -2.66
CA VAL A 65 -16.15 11.17 -2.03
C VAL A 65 -15.89 10.08 -3.08
N ALA A 66 -16.61 10.11 -4.21
CA ALA A 66 -16.42 9.16 -5.31
C ALA A 66 -15.03 9.30 -5.96
N GLN A 67 -14.60 10.54 -6.25
CA GLN A 67 -13.27 10.83 -6.80
C GLN A 67 -12.16 10.46 -5.80
N ALA A 68 -12.32 10.79 -4.52
CA ALA A 68 -11.37 10.43 -3.48
C ALA A 68 -11.20 8.90 -3.39
N MET A 69 -12.30 8.15 -3.48
CA MET A 69 -12.29 6.69 -3.51
C MET A 69 -11.57 6.15 -4.75
N GLU A 70 -11.84 6.70 -5.92
CA GLU A 70 -11.18 6.29 -7.17
C GLU A 70 -9.67 6.52 -7.13
N ILE A 71 -9.23 7.72 -6.70
CA ILE A 71 -7.81 8.05 -6.56
C ILE A 71 -7.14 7.11 -5.55
N PHE A 72 -7.78 6.86 -4.40
CA PHE A 72 -7.30 5.93 -3.40
C PHE A 72 -7.14 4.51 -3.94
N LEU A 73 -8.14 3.99 -4.67
CA LEU A 73 -8.09 2.65 -5.26
C LEU A 73 -6.98 2.54 -6.32
N ASN A 74 -6.77 3.59 -7.11
CA ASN A 74 -5.69 3.63 -8.09
C ASN A 74 -4.31 3.60 -7.41
N ASP A 75 -4.10 4.42 -6.37
CA ASP A 75 -2.86 4.42 -5.59
C ASP A 75 -2.64 3.07 -4.90
N TYR A 76 -3.68 2.48 -4.31
CA TYR A 76 -3.63 1.15 -3.71
C TYR A 76 -3.19 0.08 -4.72
N ARG A 77 -3.77 0.09 -5.92
CA ARG A 77 -3.39 -0.82 -7.00
C ARG A 77 -1.94 -0.59 -7.45
N ARG A 78 -1.51 0.68 -7.58
CA ARG A 78 -0.14 1.03 -7.95
C ARG A 78 0.87 0.49 -6.95
N HIS A 79 0.63 0.71 -5.65
CA HIS A 79 1.53 0.24 -4.59
C HIS A 79 1.57 -1.28 -4.49
N THR A 80 0.43 -1.96 -4.55
CA THR A 80 0.40 -3.44 -4.50
C THR A 80 1.05 -4.07 -5.73
N THR A 81 0.82 -3.53 -6.94
CA THR A 81 1.47 -3.99 -8.18
C THR A 81 2.98 -3.76 -8.13
N THR A 82 3.42 -2.59 -7.65
CA THR A 82 4.85 -2.26 -7.53
C THR A 82 5.55 -3.22 -6.57
N VAL A 83 4.96 -3.48 -5.40
CA VAL A 83 5.50 -4.45 -4.44
C VAL A 83 5.59 -5.84 -5.06
N HIS A 84 4.56 -6.27 -5.78
CA HIS A 84 4.54 -7.58 -6.43
C HIS A 84 5.65 -7.71 -7.49
N GLN A 85 5.76 -6.74 -8.41
CA GLN A 85 6.79 -6.72 -9.46
C GLN A 85 8.21 -6.67 -8.90
N LEU A 86 8.42 -5.86 -7.85
CA LEU A 86 9.71 -5.80 -7.17
C LEU A 86 10.06 -7.13 -6.52
N TYR A 87 9.10 -7.77 -5.85
CA TYR A 87 9.27 -9.06 -5.22
C TYR A 87 9.59 -10.16 -6.24
N GLU A 88 8.84 -10.25 -7.33
CA GLU A 88 9.08 -11.19 -8.43
C GLU A 88 10.48 -11.01 -9.02
N ARG A 89 10.91 -9.77 -9.26
CA ARG A 89 12.24 -9.48 -9.81
C ARG A 89 13.37 -9.89 -8.85
N ILE A 90 13.21 -9.65 -7.54
CA ILE A 90 14.20 -10.02 -6.53
C ILE A 90 14.28 -11.54 -6.37
N LEU A 91 13.14 -12.24 -6.36
CA LEU A 91 13.11 -13.69 -6.23
C LEU A 91 13.60 -14.40 -7.49
N CYS A 92 13.11 -14.01 -8.67
CA CYS A 92 13.45 -14.66 -9.93
C CYS A 92 14.93 -14.44 -10.30
N SER A 93 15.50 -13.28 -9.95
CA SER A 93 16.96 -13.06 -10.08
C SER A 93 17.81 -13.87 -9.11
N SER A 94 17.21 -14.59 -8.14
CA SER A 94 17.91 -15.40 -7.14
C SER A 94 17.93 -16.90 -7.45
N THR A 95 17.23 -17.31 -8.49
CA THR A 95 17.14 -18.71 -8.96
C THR A 95 17.84 -18.96 -10.29
N SER A 96 18.80 -18.09 -10.69
CA SER A 96 19.66 -18.28 -11.86
C SER A 96 21.12 -18.13 -11.48
#